data_AF-A0A928B3J7-F1
#
_entry.id   AF-A0A928B3J7-F1
#
_cell.length_a   1.000
_cell.length_b   1.000
_cell.length_c   1.000
_cell.angle_alpha   90.00
_cell.angle_beta   90.00
_cell.angle_gamma   90.00
#
_symmetry.space_group_name_H-M   'P 1'
#
loop_
_entity.id
_entity.type
_entity.pdbx_description
1 polymer ?
#
loop_
_entity_poly.entity_id
_entity_poly.type
_entity_poly.pdbx_seq_one_letter_code
_entity_poly.pdbx_strand_id
1 'polypeptide(L)'
;MKRIILLAVALFLCCHQISAQKWVDALKGVASSAIEEIAGGKLTAARMIGTWNYYQPGIKLSSEDVATELAASAVTTSIQKKLATYYQKVGIRQGSCAFTFNTDGTFTSTFGSRTLSGTYTFNAETSQLQLNYGKGLLNLGSIPAYVHMNGDKLQIVFPVDKLVNILVSLGSKSAKLAPLMAIVQKYDSIKLGFEFTK
;
A
#
# COMPACT_ATOMS: atom_id res chain seq x y z
N MET A 1 -28.15 40.21 10.52
CA MET A 1 -28.19 39.07 9.56
C MET A 1 -26.75 38.62 9.25
N LYS A 2 -26.18 37.69 10.04
CA LYS A 2 -24.76 37.26 9.92
C LYS A 2 -24.55 35.76 10.21
N ARG A 3 -25.47 34.89 9.79
CA ARG A 3 -25.39 33.43 10.09
C ARG A 3 -25.82 32.50 8.95
N ILE A 4 -25.50 32.83 7.68
CA ILE A 4 -25.86 31.99 6.53
C ILE A 4 -24.69 31.81 5.53
N ILE A 5 -23.43 31.77 6.00
CA ILE A 5 -22.26 31.48 5.12
C ILE A 5 -21.39 30.37 5.71
N LEU A 6 -22.00 29.30 6.21
CA LEU A 6 -21.26 28.13 6.73
C LEU A 6 -21.75 26.77 6.18
N LEU A 7 -22.72 26.76 5.26
CA LEU A 7 -23.29 25.52 4.71
C LEU A 7 -23.03 25.27 3.22
N ALA A 8 -22.22 26.10 2.55
CA ALA A 8 -21.95 25.96 1.11
C ALA A 8 -20.55 25.39 0.77
N VAL A 9 -19.74 25.00 1.75
CA VAL A 9 -18.39 24.42 1.52
C VAL A 9 -18.36 22.88 1.72
N ALA A 10 -19.48 22.27 2.11
CA ALA A 10 -19.53 20.83 2.41
C ALA A 10 -19.93 19.93 1.22
N LEU A 11 -20.28 20.48 0.04
CA LEU A 11 -20.85 19.69 -1.07
C LEU A 11 -19.99 19.60 -2.34
N PHE A 12 -18.75 20.07 -2.32
CA PHE A 12 -17.83 19.99 -3.47
C PHE A 12 -16.65 19.02 -3.27
N LEU A 13 -16.80 18.00 -2.42
CA LEU A 13 -15.80 16.92 -2.27
C LEU A 13 -16.32 15.51 -2.57
N CYS A 14 -17.54 15.38 -3.11
CA CYS A 14 -18.15 14.06 -3.36
C CYS A 14 -18.19 13.58 -4.82
N CYS A 15 -17.66 14.33 -5.81
CA CYS A 15 -17.84 13.95 -7.22
C CYS A 15 -16.59 13.59 -8.03
N HIS A 16 -15.40 13.47 -7.42
CA HIS A 16 -14.18 13.08 -8.16
C HIS A 16 -13.65 11.66 -7.86
N GLN A 17 -14.47 10.77 -7.30
CA GLN A 17 -14.05 9.38 -7.01
C GLN A 17 -14.91 8.28 -7.67
N ILE A 18 -15.95 8.64 -8.44
CA ILE A 18 -16.90 7.67 -9.00
C ILE A 18 -16.24 6.69 -9.99
N SER A 19 -15.12 7.05 -10.64
CA SER A 19 -14.47 6.17 -11.63
C SER A 19 -13.61 5.05 -11.00
N ALA A 20 -12.93 5.32 -9.88
CA ALA A 20 -11.92 4.40 -9.33
C ALA A 20 -12.52 3.21 -8.54
N GLN A 21 -13.78 3.29 -8.11
CA GLN A 21 -14.42 2.26 -7.29
C GLN A 21 -15.49 1.44 -8.01
N LYS A 22 -15.69 1.67 -9.32
CA LYS A 22 -16.68 0.93 -10.15
C LYS A 22 -16.51 -0.59 -10.09
N TRP A 23 -15.30 -1.08 -9.82
CA TRP A 23 -15.03 -2.49 -9.67
C TRP A 23 -15.68 -3.10 -8.41
N VAL A 24 -15.88 -2.32 -7.33
CA VAL A 24 -16.57 -2.78 -6.12
C VAL A 24 -18.05 -2.98 -6.39
N ASP A 25 -18.68 -2.07 -7.12
CA ASP A 25 -20.09 -2.22 -7.50
C ASP A 25 -20.27 -3.40 -8.48
N ALA A 26 -19.33 -3.59 -9.41
CA ALA A 26 -19.29 -4.77 -10.26
C ALA A 26 -19.17 -6.07 -9.44
N LEU A 27 -18.34 -6.10 -8.38
CA LEU A 27 -18.24 -7.26 -7.48
C LEU A 27 -19.49 -7.50 -6.64
N LYS A 28 -20.21 -6.45 -6.25
CA LYS A 28 -21.50 -6.61 -5.54
C LYS A 28 -22.58 -7.19 -6.46
N GLY A 29 -22.53 -6.88 -7.76
CA GLY A 29 -23.48 -7.39 -8.75
C GLY A 29 -23.20 -8.83 -9.22
N VAL A 30 -21.96 -9.29 -9.10
CA VAL A 30 -21.54 -10.66 -9.44
C VAL A 30 -21.48 -11.47 -8.14
N ALA A 31 -22.45 -12.35 -7.91
CA ALA A 31 -22.51 -13.19 -6.71
C ALA A 31 -21.16 -13.88 -6.41
N SER A 32 -20.86 -14.08 -5.12
CA SER A 32 -19.54 -14.46 -4.56
C SER A 32 -18.88 -15.73 -5.13
N SER A 33 -19.53 -16.45 -6.02
CA SER A 33 -19.05 -17.67 -6.68
C SER A 33 -18.49 -17.47 -8.08
N ALA A 34 -18.62 -16.29 -8.70
CA ALA A 34 -18.21 -16.04 -10.09
C ALA A 34 -17.04 -15.04 -10.23
N ILE A 35 -16.04 -15.17 -9.35
CA ILE A 35 -14.83 -14.33 -9.35
C ILE A 35 -13.90 -14.64 -10.56
N GLU A 36 -14.16 -15.71 -11.29
CA GLU A 36 -13.30 -16.21 -12.37
C GLU A 36 -13.36 -15.40 -13.67
N GLU A 37 -14.43 -14.63 -13.92
CA GLU A 37 -14.61 -13.85 -15.16
C GLU A 37 -14.15 -12.37 -15.02
N ILE A 38 -13.13 -12.14 -14.21
CA ILE A 38 -12.70 -10.80 -13.85
C ILE A 38 -11.26 -10.59 -14.32
N ALA A 39 -11.07 -9.76 -15.35
CA ALA A 39 -9.76 -9.32 -15.84
C ALA A 39 -8.81 -8.97 -14.68
N GLY A 40 -7.56 -9.44 -14.75
CA GLY A 40 -6.66 -9.63 -13.59
C GLY A 40 -6.54 -8.45 -12.60
N GLY A 41 -6.66 -7.21 -13.06
CA GLY A 41 -6.71 -6.02 -12.20
C GLY A 41 -7.91 -5.97 -11.27
N LYS A 42 -9.11 -6.26 -11.77
CA LYS A 42 -10.35 -6.28 -10.97
C LYS A 42 -10.38 -7.49 -10.01
N LEU A 43 -9.72 -8.61 -10.36
CA LEU A 43 -9.54 -9.75 -9.47
C LEU A 43 -8.63 -9.41 -8.30
N THR A 44 -7.53 -8.68 -8.56
CA THR A 44 -6.63 -8.17 -7.51
C THR A 44 -7.39 -7.28 -6.53
N ALA A 45 -8.26 -6.42 -7.05
CA ALA A 45 -9.10 -5.54 -6.25
C ALA A 45 -10.03 -6.33 -5.30
N ALA A 46 -10.70 -7.36 -5.82
CA ALA A 46 -11.57 -8.25 -5.02
C ALA A 46 -10.77 -8.98 -3.94
N ARG A 47 -9.60 -9.53 -4.30
CA ARG A 47 -8.77 -10.35 -3.42
C ARG A 47 -8.11 -9.52 -2.32
N MET A 48 -7.85 -8.23 -2.56
CA MET A 48 -7.30 -7.30 -1.57
C MET A 48 -8.21 -7.12 -0.35
N ILE A 49 -9.53 -7.28 -0.50
CA ILE A 49 -10.48 -7.13 0.61
C ILE A 49 -10.21 -8.17 1.72
N GLY A 50 -10.25 -7.67 2.95
CA GLY A 50 -10.00 -8.44 4.18
C GLY A 50 -8.78 -7.94 4.94
N THR A 51 -8.43 -8.69 5.99
CA THR A 51 -7.28 -8.43 6.85
C THR A 51 -6.07 -9.22 6.37
N TRP A 52 -4.93 -8.55 6.36
CA TRP A 52 -3.65 -9.01 5.84
C TRP A 52 -2.57 -8.75 6.87
N ASN A 53 -1.92 -9.81 7.32
CA ASN A 53 -0.90 -9.81 8.36
C ASN A 53 0.50 -9.84 7.74
N TYR A 54 1.40 -9.00 8.27
CA TYR A 54 2.75 -8.85 7.73
C TYR A 54 3.50 -10.17 7.75
N TYR A 55 4.06 -10.55 6.60
CA TYR A 55 4.85 -11.75 6.41
C TYR A 55 6.34 -11.41 6.26
N GLN A 56 6.69 -10.57 5.28
CA GLN A 56 8.08 -10.18 5.03
C GLN A 56 8.18 -8.85 4.25
N PRO A 57 9.37 -8.26 4.06
CA PRO A 57 9.53 -7.11 3.18
C PRO A 57 9.20 -7.48 1.73
N GLY A 58 8.33 -6.69 1.11
CA GLY A 58 7.95 -6.80 -0.30
C GLY A 58 8.89 -6.00 -1.19
N ILE A 59 9.25 -6.58 -2.34
CA ILE A 59 10.03 -5.94 -3.38
C ILE A 59 9.33 -6.19 -4.71
N LYS A 60 9.15 -5.14 -5.51
CA LYS A 60 8.63 -5.24 -6.87
C LYS A 60 9.54 -4.47 -7.81
N LEU A 61 9.85 -5.09 -8.93
CA LEU A 61 10.65 -4.53 -10.00
C LEU A 61 9.71 -4.10 -11.12
N SER A 62 9.90 -2.88 -11.64
CA SER A 62 8.98 -2.27 -12.60
C SER A 62 9.40 -2.46 -14.06
N SER A 63 10.63 -2.90 -14.33
CA SER A 63 11.13 -3.17 -15.69
C SER A 63 11.75 -4.57 -15.80
N GLU A 64 11.67 -5.13 -17.01
CA GLU A 64 12.18 -6.47 -17.33
C GLU A 64 13.71 -6.54 -17.26
N ASP A 65 14.41 -5.45 -17.61
CA ASP A 65 15.87 -5.34 -17.49
C ASP A 65 16.33 -5.43 -16.03
N VAL A 66 15.66 -4.70 -15.14
CA VAL A 66 15.94 -4.74 -13.70
C VAL A 66 15.51 -6.09 -13.12
N ALA A 67 14.42 -6.67 -13.63
CA ALA A 67 13.99 -8.00 -13.25
C ALA A 67 15.07 -9.04 -13.58
N THR A 68 15.68 -8.97 -14.77
CA THR A 68 16.72 -9.90 -15.19
C THR A 68 17.99 -9.78 -14.33
N GLU A 69 18.40 -8.56 -13.96
CA GLU A 69 19.56 -8.35 -13.07
C GLU A 69 19.31 -8.84 -11.63
N LEU A 70 18.05 -8.82 -11.18
CA LEU A 70 17.68 -9.07 -9.78
C LEU A 70 16.94 -10.40 -9.53
N ALA A 71 16.51 -11.12 -10.58
CA ALA A 71 15.66 -12.31 -10.50
C ALA A 71 16.28 -13.47 -9.70
N ALA A 72 17.61 -13.49 -9.56
CA ALA A 72 18.32 -14.50 -8.77
C ALA A 72 19.47 -13.92 -7.93
N SER A 73 19.57 -12.58 -7.82
CA SER A 73 20.80 -11.96 -7.31
C SER A 73 20.79 -11.74 -5.80
N ALA A 74 21.98 -11.79 -5.20
CA ALA A 74 22.22 -11.48 -3.79
C ALA A 74 21.73 -10.06 -3.39
N VAL A 75 21.47 -9.19 -4.37
CA VAL A 75 20.97 -7.83 -4.15
C VAL A 75 19.55 -7.84 -3.59
N THR A 76 18.61 -8.60 -4.16
CA THR A 76 17.23 -8.71 -3.64
C THR A 76 17.24 -9.17 -2.18
N THR A 77 18.03 -10.20 -1.87
CA THR A 77 18.21 -10.70 -0.50
C THR A 77 18.81 -9.64 0.43
N SER A 78 19.81 -8.88 -0.06
CA SER A 78 20.43 -7.79 0.71
C SER A 78 19.43 -6.67 1.01
N ILE A 79 18.61 -6.28 0.03
CA ILE A 79 17.55 -5.28 0.20
C ILE A 79 16.53 -5.77 1.22
N GLN A 80 16.01 -7.01 1.08
CA GLN A 80 15.05 -7.58 2.04
C GLN A 80 15.63 -7.62 3.45
N LYS A 81 16.88 -8.11 3.62
CA LYS A 81 17.52 -8.22 4.94
C LYS A 81 17.72 -6.85 5.59
N LYS A 82 18.18 -5.84 4.84
CA LYS A 82 18.32 -4.47 5.34
C LYS A 82 16.96 -3.88 5.69
N LEU A 83 15.97 -4.05 4.82
CA LEU A 83 14.62 -3.52 5.05
C LEU A 83 13.96 -4.16 6.27
N ALA A 84 14.07 -5.48 6.44
CA ALA A 84 13.63 -6.20 7.63
C ALA A 84 14.28 -5.66 8.92
N THR A 85 15.58 -5.35 8.88
CA THR A 85 16.29 -4.75 10.02
C THR A 85 15.71 -3.38 10.40
N TYR A 86 15.31 -2.56 9.43
CA TYR A 86 14.66 -1.27 9.71
C TYR A 86 13.23 -1.44 10.21
N TYR A 87 12.49 -2.38 9.63
CA TYR A 87 11.13 -2.71 10.06
C TYR A 87 11.08 -3.12 11.52
N GLN A 88 11.97 -4.02 11.96
CA GLN A 88 12.07 -4.42 13.37
C GLN A 88 12.32 -3.22 14.30
N LYS A 89 13.18 -2.27 13.90
CA LYS A 89 13.49 -1.07 14.69
C LYS A 89 12.29 -0.13 14.88
N VAL A 90 11.32 -0.16 13.98
CA VAL A 90 10.09 0.65 14.06
C VAL A 90 8.86 -0.17 14.48
N GLY A 91 9.07 -1.40 14.98
CA GLY A 91 8.00 -2.27 15.49
C GLY A 91 7.20 -3.02 14.42
N ILE A 92 7.67 -3.03 13.17
CA ILE A 92 7.07 -3.83 12.10
C ILE A 92 7.67 -5.24 12.16
N ARG A 93 6.83 -6.20 12.51
CA ARG A 93 7.10 -7.63 12.57
C ARG A 93 5.79 -8.40 12.47
N GLN A 94 5.89 -9.71 12.32
CA GLN A 94 4.71 -10.58 12.29
C GLN A 94 3.89 -10.40 13.58
N GLY A 95 2.56 -10.32 13.44
CA GLY A 95 1.63 -10.09 14.54
C GLY A 95 1.54 -8.64 15.05
N SER A 96 2.35 -7.71 14.53
CA SER A 96 2.26 -6.28 14.88
C SER A 96 2.27 -5.36 13.67
N CYS A 97 2.04 -5.89 12.48
CA CYS A 97 1.80 -5.09 11.29
C CYS A 97 0.72 -5.75 10.46
N ALA A 98 -0.32 -5.00 10.11
CA ALA A 98 -1.46 -5.52 9.37
C ALA A 98 -2.14 -4.42 8.56
N PHE A 99 -2.77 -4.81 7.47
CA PHE A 99 -3.67 -3.96 6.68
C PHE A 99 -5.04 -4.61 6.62
N THR A 100 -6.10 -3.84 6.82
CA THR A 100 -7.48 -4.29 6.56
C THR A 100 -8.11 -3.38 5.53
N PHE A 101 -8.57 -3.96 4.42
CA PHE A 101 -9.29 -3.26 3.37
C PHE A 101 -10.77 -3.65 3.40
N ASN A 102 -11.64 -2.66 3.53
CA ASN A 102 -13.08 -2.85 3.60
C ASN A 102 -13.74 -2.58 2.24
N THR A 103 -14.91 -3.17 2.02
CA THR A 103 -15.70 -3.00 0.79
C THR A 103 -16.33 -1.61 0.65
N ASP A 104 -16.35 -0.81 1.71
CA ASP A 104 -16.87 0.57 1.71
C ASP A 104 -15.80 1.60 1.29
N GLY A 105 -14.60 1.15 0.90
CA GLY A 105 -13.49 2.02 0.52
C GLY A 105 -12.70 2.57 1.72
N THR A 106 -12.93 2.09 2.93
CA THR A 106 -12.10 2.40 4.10
C THR A 106 -11.01 1.37 4.31
N PHE A 107 -9.91 1.77 4.95
CA PHE A 107 -8.86 0.86 5.36
C PHE A 107 -8.33 1.20 6.76
N THR A 108 -7.72 0.21 7.39
CA THR A 108 -6.87 0.41 8.58
C THR A 108 -5.49 -0.19 8.32
N SER A 109 -4.46 0.46 8.85
CA SER A 109 -3.10 -0.08 8.87
C SER A 109 -2.51 0.01 10.26
N THR A 110 -1.94 -1.08 10.72
CA THR A 110 -1.27 -1.20 12.02
C THR A 110 0.22 -1.33 11.78
N PHE A 111 1.02 -0.56 12.51
CA PHE A 111 2.48 -0.61 12.54
C PHE A 111 2.96 -0.57 13.99
N GLY A 112 3.38 -1.71 14.52
CA GLY A 112 3.67 -1.87 15.94
C GLY A 112 2.41 -1.64 16.78
N SER A 113 2.46 -0.64 17.66
CA SER A 113 1.35 -0.20 18.50
C SER A 113 0.51 0.92 17.89
N ARG A 114 0.84 1.37 16.66
CA ARG A 114 0.18 2.50 16.01
C ARG A 114 -0.81 1.99 14.97
N THR A 115 -2.07 2.39 15.13
CA THR A 115 -3.12 2.11 14.14
C THR A 115 -3.53 3.41 13.47
N LEU A 116 -3.52 3.40 12.14
CA LEU A 116 -3.96 4.49 11.29
C LEU A 116 -5.18 4.02 10.48
N SER A 117 -6.05 4.94 10.13
CA SER A 117 -7.21 4.67 9.28
C SER A 117 -7.34 5.74 8.20
N GLY A 118 -8.10 5.40 7.16
CA GLY A 118 -8.32 6.28 6.03
C GLY A 118 -9.25 5.69 5.00
N THR A 119 -9.25 6.30 3.82
CA THR A 119 -9.94 5.77 2.64
C THR A 119 -8.94 5.35 1.58
N TYR A 120 -9.33 4.44 0.70
CA TYR A 120 -8.49 4.02 -0.42
C TYR A 120 -9.27 4.04 -1.72
N THR A 121 -8.53 4.24 -2.81
CA THR A 121 -9.00 3.94 -4.16
C THR A 121 -8.01 3.06 -4.90
N PHE A 122 -8.52 2.23 -5.80
CA PHE A 122 -7.72 1.27 -6.54
C PHE A 122 -7.98 1.36 -8.04
N ASN A 123 -6.93 1.61 -8.80
CA ASN A 123 -6.96 1.56 -10.25
C ASN A 123 -6.54 0.16 -10.72
N ALA A 124 -7.50 -0.60 -11.24
CA ALA A 124 -7.30 -1.97 -11.72
C ALA A 124 -6.37 -2.06 -12.94
N GLU A 125 -6.29 -1.03 -13.77
CA GLU A 125 -5.46 -1.02 -14.98
C GLU A 125 -3.98 -0.85 -14.63
N THR A 126 -3.68 0.02 -13.67
CA THR A 126 -2.31 0.35 -13.26
C THR A 126 -1.86 -0.35 -11.98
N SER A 127 -2.76 -1.11 -11.34
CA SER A 127 -2.59 -1.68 -9.99
C SER A 127 -2.27 -0.65 -8.90
N GLN A 128 -2.54 0.64 -9.17
CA GLN A 128 -2.23 1.72 -8.23
C GLN A 128 -3.29 1.77 -7.13
N LEU A 129 -2.84 1.72 -5.89
CA LEU A 129 -3.63 1.94 -4.69
C LEU A 129 -3.30 3.32 -4.13
N GLN A 130 -4.26 4.22 -4.09
CA GLN A 130 -4.12 5.50 -3.40
C GLN A 130 -4.62 5.35 -1.96
N LEU A 131 -3.72 5.42 -0.98
CA LEU A 131 -4.07 5.44 0.44
C LEU A 131 -4.22 6.89 0.90
N ASN A 132 -5.39 7.26 1.42
CA ASN A 132 -5.66 8.58 1.97
C ASN A 132 -5.81 8.47 3.48
N TYR A 133 -4.70 8.68 4.20
CA TYR A 133 -4.70 8.62 5.66
C TYR A 133 -5.47 9.79 6.26
N GLY A 134 -6.33 9.49 7.24
CA GLY A 134 -6.97 10.50 8.07
C GLY A 134 -5.93 11.29 8.87
N LYS A 135 -6.31 12.50 9.29
CA LYS A 135 -5.51 13.28 10.25
C LYS A 135 -5.49 12.53 11.59
N GLY A 136 -4.32 12.38 12.20
CA GLY A 136 -4.19 11.59 13.41
C GLY A 136 -2.78 11.51 13.96
N LEU A 137 -2.47 10.39 14.62
CA LEU A 137 -1.19 10.16 15.32
C LEU A 137 0.03 10.29 14.40
N LEU A 138 -0.13 9.94 13.11
CA LEU A 138 0.88 10.13 12.06
C LEU A 138 0.20 10.79 10.86
N ASN A 139 0.68 11.98 10.49
CA ASN A 139 0.15 12.73 9.36
C ASN A 139 0.82 12.28 8.06
N LEU A 140 0.40 11.13 7.55
CA LEU A 140 0.93 10.54 6.32
C LEU A 140 0.30 11.11 5.04
N GLY A 141 -0.89 11.72 5.14
CA GLY A 141 -1.60 12.29 4.00
C GLY A 141 -1.95 11.23 2.94
N SER A 142 -1.84 11.62 1.66
CA SER A 142 -2.12 10.75 0.52
C SER A 142 -0.84 10.09 0.02
N ILE A 143 -0.79 8.76 0.06
CA ILE A 143 0.37 7.96 -0.35
C ILE A 143 -0.01 7.03 -1.51
N PRO A 144 0.63 7.17 -2.69
CA PRO A 144 0.48 6.19 -3.76
C PRO A 144 1.24 4.91 -3.41
N ALA A 145 0.57 3.79 -3.61
CA ALA A 145 1.07 2.43 -3.48
C ALA A 145 0.69 1.61 -4.72
N TYR A 146 1.20 0.40 -4.81
CA TYR A 146 0.88 -0.57 -5.87
C TYR A 146 0.62 -1.92 -5.23
N VAL A 147 -0.47 -2.56 -5.66
CA VAL A 147 -0.94 -3.82 -5.09
C VAL A 147 -0.85 -4.93 -6.10
N HIS A 148 -0.25 -6.04 -5.71
CA HIS A 148 -0.14 -7.23 -6.54
C HIS A 148 -0.44 -8.48 -5.71
N MET A 149 -1.14 -9.45 -6.31
CA MET A 149 -1.25 -10.78 -5.74
C MET A 149 -0.01 -11.61 -6.15
N ASN A 150 0.63 -12.25 -5.17
CA ASN A 150 1.68 -13.23 -5.39
C ASN A 150 1.21 -14.58 -4.84
N GLY A 151 0.56 -15.39 -5.68
CA GLY A 151 -0.18 -16.56 -5.21
C GLY A 151 -1.33 -16.16 -4.30
N ASP A 152 -1.30 -16.60 -3.05
CA ASP A 152 -2.24 -16.25 -1.97
C ASP A 152 -1.78 -15.05 -1.13
N LYS A 153 -0.58 -14.52 -1.36
CA LYS A 153 -0.02 -13.37 -0.65
C LYS A 153 -0.40 -12.05 -1.30
N LEU A 154 -0.62 -11.03 -0.48
CA LEU A 154 -0.82 -9.66 -0.92
C LEU A 154 0.50 -8.90 -0.81
N GLN A 155 0.94 -8.30 -1.91
CA GLN A 155 2.10 -7.42 -1.91
C GLN A 155 1.63 -5.97 -2.07
N ILE A 156 2.03 -5.10 -1.14
CA ILE A 156 1.78 -3.65 -1.18
C ILE A 156 3.13 -2.94 -1.17
N VAL A 157 3.47 -2.32 -2.29
CA VAL A 157 4.77 -1.64 -2.49
C VAL A 157 4.59 -0.17 -2.83
N PHE A 158 5.59 0.62 -2.48
CA PHE A 158 5.60 2.06 -2.61
C PHE A 158 6.83 2.49 -3.41
N PRO A 159 6.78 3.65 -4.07
CA PRO A 159 8.01 4.36 -4.43
C PRO A 159 8.92 4.49 -3.20
N VAL A 160 10.23 4.33 -3.40
CA VAL A 160 11.21 4.20 -2.29
C VAL A 160 11.14 5.39 -1.33
N ASP A 161 11.03 6.61 -1.85
CA ASP A 161 10.93 7.84 -1.05
C ASP A 161 9.67 7.83 -0.15
N LYS A 162 8.55 7.33 -0.67
CA LYS A 162 7.30 7.21 0.10
C LYS A 162 7.43 6.20 1.23
N LEU A 163 8.04 5.03 0.99
CA LEU A 163 8.29 4.06 2.05
C LEU A 163 9.23 4.65 3.12
N VAL A 164 10.30 5.33 2.72
CA VAL A 164 11.23 6.01 3.64
C VAL A 164 10.47 7.00 4.52
N ASN A 165 9.58 7.81 3.94
CA ASN A 165 8.76 8.76 4.70
C ASN A 165 7.84 8.07 5.71
N ILE A 166 7.24 6.93 5.37
CA ILE A 166 6.46 6.11 6.30
C ILE A 166 7.36 5.66 7.47
N LEU A 167 8.52 5.08 7.19
CA LEU A 167 9.43 4.58 8.22
C LEU A 167 9.94 5.70 9.13
N VAL A 168 10.28 6.86 8.57
CA VAL A 168 10.69 8.03 9.34
C VAL A 168 9.56 8.51 10.25
N SER A 169 8.33 8.56 9.73
CA SER A 169 7.13 8.92 10.52
C SER A 169 6.89 7.93 11.67
N LEU A 170 7.22 6.66 11.48
CA LEU A 170 7.15 5.62 12.53
C LEU A 170 8.29 5.70 13.56
N GLY A 171 9.25 6.61 13.39
CA GLY A 171 10.34 6.86 14.33
C GLY A 171 11.72 6.37 13.89
N SER A 172 11.88 5.91 12.64
CA SER A 172 13.23 5.62 12.10
C SER A 172 14.00 6.91 11.85
N LYS A 173 15.28 6.93 12.21
CA LYS A 173 16.18 8.05 11.84
C LYS A 173 16.53 7.93 10.36
N SER A 174 16.31 8.99 9.57
CA SER A 174 16.60 9.01 8.12
C SER A 174 18.03 8.56 7.79
N ALA A 175 19.03 9.00 8.56
CA ALA A 175 20.43 8.61 8.40
C ALA A 175 20.66 7.09 8.49
N LYS A 176 19.81 6.36 9.23
CA LYS A 176 19.88 4.90 9.30
C LYS A 176 19.47 4.24 7.99
N LEU A 177 18.70 4.89 7.12
CA LEU A 177 18.22 4.33 5.85
C LEU A 177 19.20 4.54 4.69
N ALA A 178 20.25 5.35 4.85
CA ALA A 178 21.24 5.62 3.79
C ALA A 178 21.86 4.35 3.17
N PRO A 179 22.19 3.29 3.92
CA PRO A 179 22.72 2.05 3.33
C PRO A 179 21.70 1.25 2.50
N LEU A 180 20.40 1.47 2.71
CA LEU A 180 19.36 0.93 1.84
C LEU A 180 19.28 1.77 0.56
N MET A 181 19.24 3.10 0.72
CA MET A 181 19.21 4.07 -0.39
C MET A 181 20.35 3.86 -1.38
N ALA A 182 21.58 3.67 -0.89
CA ALA A 182 22.76 3.45 -1.73
C ALA A 182 22.68 2.17 -2.59
N ILE A 183 21.85 1.19 -2.21
CA ILE A 183 21.61 0.00 -3.04
C ILE A 183 20.49 0.32 -4.05
N VAL A 184 19.38 0.85 -3.57
CA VAL A 184 18.15 0.95 -4.39
C VAL A 184 18.18 2.10 -5.38
N GLN A 185 18.98 3.15 -5.14
CA GLN A 185 19.21 4.24 -6.11
C GLN A 185 19.96 3.80 -7.37
N LYS A 186 20.55 2.60 -7.38
CA LYS A 186 21.15 2.02 -8.59
C LYS A 186 20.11 1.43 -9.55
N TYR A 187 18.84 1.37 -9.12
CA TYR A 187 17.76 0.72 -9.84
C TYR A 187 16.58 1.70 -9.99
N ASP A 188 16.37 2.21 -11.20
CA ASP A 188 15.35 3.26 -11.47
C ASP A 188 13.90 2.79 -11.25
N SER A 189 13.69 1.48 -11.17
CA SER A 189 12.36 0.85 -11.23
C SER A 189 12.03 -0.03 -10.02
N ILE A 190 12.73 0.12 -8.90
CA ILE A 190 12.44 -0.66 -7.70
C ILE A 190 11.37 0.01 -6.82
N LYS A 191 10.37 -0.77 -6.43
CA LYS A 191 9.38 -0.42 -5.41
C LYS A 191 9.53 -1.35 -4.22
N LEU A 192 9.39 -0.80 -3.03
CA LEU A 192 9.61 -1.51 -1.77
C LEU A 192 8.38 -1.39 -0.89
N GLY A 193 8.15 -2.38 -0.04
CA GLY A 193 7.07 -2.34 0.92
C GLY A 193 6.93 -3.65 1.64
N PHE A 194 5.73 -4.21 1.59
CA PHE A 194 5.32 -5.29 2.46
C PHE A 194 4.71 -6.42 1.64
N GLU A 195 4.98 -7.64 2.06
CA GLU A 195 4.23 -8.81 1.66
C GLU A 195 3.46 -9.33 2.87
N PHE A 196 2.21 -9.71 2.65
CA PHE A 196 1.27 -10.11 3.68
C PHE A 196 0.64 -11.46 3.34
N THR A 197 0.20 -12.16 4.38
CA THR A 197 -0.69 -13.32 4.30
C THR A 197 -2.02 -12.97 4.96
N LYS A 198 -3.12 -13.64 4.60
CA LYS A 198 -4.34 -13.52 5.39
C LYS A 198 -4.12 -14.07 6.80
#